data_AF-A0A2N2I0Y2-F1
#
_entry.id   AF-A0A2N2I0Y2-F1
#
_cell.length_a   1.000
_cell.length_b   1.000
_cell.length_c   1.000
_cell.angle_alpha   90.00
_cell.angle_beta   90.00
_cell.angle_gamma   90.00
#
_symmetry.space_group_name_H-M   'P 1'
#
loop_
_entity.id
_entity.type
_entity.pdbx_description
1 polymer ?
#
loop_
_entity_poly.entity_id
_entity_poly.type
_entity_poly.pdbx_seq_one_letter_code
_entity_poly.pdbx_strand_id
1 'polypeptide(L)'
;MTEATEIEPRGDVAPSAKDDGSPFTRGFPDDPELNTLVAAFEQGRYDVVRERAPKLAQATKDPEVARAALQLRERLEADPLAVRLLLGALVLLVVLTSWAYLAHQH
;
A
#
# COMPACT_ATOMS: atom_id res chain seq x y z
N MET A 1 -11.41 30.51 49.60
CA MET A 1 -10.10 30.20 48.98
C MET A 1 -9.73 28.83 49.54
N THR A 2 -9.83 27.73 48.81
CA THR A 2 -9.27 27.50 47.46
C THR A 2 -10.12 26.50 46.68
N GLU A 3 -10.04 26.59 45.36
CA GLU A 3 -10.85 25.99 44.30
C GLU A 3 -11.16 24.50 44.43
N ALA A 4 -12.43 24.16 44.21
CA ALA A 4 -12.82 22.86 43.70
C ALA A 4 -12.39 22.79 42.24
N THR A 5 -11.35 22.00 41.95
CA THR A 5 -11.00 21.62 40.57
C THR A 5 -12.14 20.78 40.02
N GLU A 6 -13.00 21.45 39.25
CA GLU A 6 -13.97 20.84 38.35
C GLU A 6 -13.19 19.99 37.34
N ILE A 7 -13.25 18.67 37.52
CA ILE A 7 -12.74 17.74 36.51
C ILE A 7 -13.75 17.77 35.38
N GLU A 8 -13.46 18.60 34.39
CA GLU A 8 -14.13 18.63 33.09
C GLU A 8 -14.16 17.19 32.56
N PRO A 9 -15.33 16.65 32.18
CA PRO A 9 -15.42 15.31 31.62
C PRO A 9 -14.67 15.37 30.28
N ARG A 10 -13.42 14.88 30.30
CA ARG A 10 -12.59 14.64 29.13
C ARG A 10 -13.42 13.76 28.21
N GLY A 11 -14.08 14.40 27.25
CA GLY A 11 -14.95 13.73 26.31
C GLY A 11 -14.23 12.51 25.80
N ASP A 12 -14.85 11.35 25.99
CA ASP A 12 -14.43 10.09 25.43
C ASP A 12 -14.33 10.27 23.91
N VAL A 13 -13.14 10.68 23.46
CA VAL A 13 -12.76 10.53 22.07
C VAL A 13 -12.56 9.04 21.93
N ALA A 14 -13.65 8.34 21.55
CA ALA A 14 -13.58 6.98 21.08
C ALA A 14 -12.37 6.90 20.14
N PRO A 15 -11.45 5.92 20.33
CA PRO A 15 -10.28 5.80 19.46
C PRO A 15 -10.79 5.74 18.03
N SER A 16 -10.53 6.82 17.28
CA SER A 16 -10.77 6.85 15.85
C SER A 16 -9.92 5.71 15.30
N ALA A 17 -10.54 4.73 14.66
CA ALA A 17 -9.88 3.59 14.01
C ALA A 17 -9.05 4.02 12.78
N LYS A 18 -8.33 5.13 12.90
CA LYS A 18 -7.47 5.78 11.91
C LYS A 18 -6.03 5.94 12.42
N ASP A 19 -5.76 5.68 13.71
CA ASP A 19 -4.42 5.81 14.30
C ASP A 19 -3.53 4.57 14.05
N ASP A 20 -4.10 3.51 13.51
CA ASP A 20 -3.44 2.27 13.06
C ASP A 20 -2.99 2.31 11.59
N GLY A 21 -3.29 3.39 10.86
CA GLY A 21 -2.85 3.59 9.49
C GLY A 21 -1.32 3.70 9.38
N SER A 22 -0.76 3.12 8.30
CA SER A 22 0.66 3.24 7.96
C SER A 22 1.13 4.71 8.06
N PRO A 23 2.36 5.01 8.55
CA PRO A 23 2.87 6.39 8.58
C PRO A 23 2.78 7.10 7.22
N PHE A 24 2.71 6.33 6.12
CA PHE A 24 2.53 6.83 4.76
C PHE A 24 1.13 7.38 4.47
N THR A 25 0.07 6.79 5.05
CA THR A 25 -1.33 7.13 4.76
C THR A 25 -1.89 8.18 5.72
N ARG A 26 -1.17 8.50 6.81
CA ARG A 26 -1.56 9.50 7.82
C ARG A 26 -1.82 10.91 7.27
N GLY A 27 -1.24 11.25 6.11
CA GLY A 27 -1.43 12.55 5.46
C GLY A 27 -2.52 12.57 4.37
N PHE A 28 -3.25 11.48 4.19
CA PHE A 28 -4.24 11.38 3.11
C PHE A 28 -5.55 12.07 3.50
N PRO A 29 -6.23 12.73 2.54
CA PRO A 29 -7.53 13.34 2.78
C PRO A 29 -8.57 12.27 3.13
N ASP A 30 -9.55 12.66 3.93
CA ASP A 30 -10.64 11.79 4.36
C ASP A 30 -11.67 11.63 3.22
N ASP A 31 -11.46 10.61 2.39
CA ASP A 31 -12.38 10.25 1.31
C ASP A 31 -12.74 8.75 1.37
N PRO A 32 -14.02 8.37 1.27
CA PRO A 32 -14.45 6.98 1.42
C PRO A 32 -13.90 6.05 0.33
N GLU A 33 -13.77 6.54 -0.90
CA GLU A 33 -13.21 5.74 -2.01
C GLU A 33 -11.70 5.58 -1.82
N LEU A 34 -10.99 6.63 -1.42
CA LEU A 34 -9.57 6.59 -1.09
C LEU A 34 -9.27 5.66 0.09
N ASN A 35 -10.05 5.75 1.16
CA ASN A 35 -9.90 4.90 2.35
C ASN A 35 -10.08 3.42 2.00
N THR A 36 -10.97 3.10 1.05
CA THR A 36 -11.12 1.72 0.55
C THR A 36 -9.86 1.24 -0.17
N LEU A 37 -9.18 2.11 -0.91
CA LEU A 37 -7.89 1.79 -1.56
C LEU A 37 -6.76 1.65 -0.54
N VAL A 38 -6.73 2.50 0.49
CA VAL A 38 -5.75 2.40 1.59
C VAL A 38 -5.91 1.07 2.33
N ALA A 39 -7.14 0.68 2.68
CA ALA A 39 -7.41 -0.61 3.29
C ALA A 39 -6.99 -1.78 2.39
N ALA A 40 -7.22 -1.70 1.08
CA ALA A 40 -6.75 -2.71 0.13
C ALA A 40 -5.21 -2.78 0.07
N PHE A 41 -4.52 -1.64 0.13
CA PHE A 41 -3.06 -1.56 0.18
C PHE A 41 -2.51 -2.23 1.45
N GLU A 42 -3.10 -1.95 2.60
CA GLU A 42 -2.70 -2.52 3.89
C GLU A 42 -2.96 -4.03 3.97
N GLN A 43 -3.99 -4.52 3.27
CA GLN A 43 -4.30 -5.95 3.13
C GLN A 43 -3.42 -6.67 2.09
N GLY A 44 -2.50 -5.97 1.43
CA GLY A 44 -1.65 -6.55 0.38
C GLY A 44 -2.37 -6.78 -0.96
N ARG A 45 -3.58 -6.25 -1.13
CA ARG A 45 -4.39 -6.35 -2.36
C ARG A 45 -3.94 -5.30 -3.38
N TYR A 46 -2.68 -5.42 -3.81
CA TYR A 46 -2.02 -4.45 -4.69
C TYR A 46 -2.58 -4.43 -6.12
N ASP A 47 -3.21 -5.53 -6.55
CA ASP A 47 -3.97 -5.64 -7.79
C ASP A 47 -5.10 -4.61 -7.87
N VAL A 48 -5.91 -4.55 -6.81
CA VAL A 48 -7.05 -3.63 -6.72
C VAL A 48 -6.58 -2.18 -6.71
N VAL A 49 -5.52 -1.89 -5.96
CA VAL A 49 -4.97 -0.53 -5.87
C VAL A 49 -4.39 -0.10 -7.20
N ARG A 50 -3.62 -0.96 -7.89
CA ARG A 50 -3.04 -0.68 -9.21
C ARG A 50 -4.12 -0.32 -10.23
N GLU A 51 -5.25 -1.04 -10.23
CA GLU A 51 -6.32 -0.79 -11.20
C GLU A 51 -7.21 0.39 -10.86
N ARG A 52 -7.55 0.57 -9.57
CA ARG A 52 -8.56 1.54 -9.14
C ARG A 52 -7.98 2.91 -8.77
N ALA A 53 -6.73 3.00 -8.32
CA ALA A 53 -6.09 4.28 -8.03
C ALA A 53 -6.09 5.28 -9.20
N PRO A 54 -5.70 4.91 -10.44
CA PRO A 54 -5.77 5.85 -11.57
C PRO A 54 -7.21 6.19 -11.98
N LYS A 55 -8.18 5.30 -11.73
CA LYS A 55 -9.60 5.56 -11.99
C LYS A 55 -10.17 6.56 -10.98
N LEU A 56 -9.84 6.39 -9.70
CA LEU A 56 -10.22 7.33 -8.64
C LEU A 56 -9.65 8.72 -8.90
N ALA A 57 -8.37 8.80 -9.27
CA ALA A 57 -7.73 10.08 -9.58
C ALA A 57 -8.37 10.83 -10.76
N GLN A 58 -9.00 10.12 -11.70
CA GLN A 58 -9.73 10.72 -12.83
C GLN A 58 -11.19 11.05 -12.49
N ALA A 59 -11.82 10.30 -11.59
CA ALA A 59 -13.22 10.44 -11.23
C ALA A 59 -13.45 11.51 -10.15
N THR A 60 -12.48 11.70 -9.26
CA THR A 60 -12.59 12.67 -8.18
C THR A 60 -12.46 14.11 -8.67
N LYS A 61 -13.16 15.03 -7.99
CA LYS A 61 -13.04 16.48 -8.21
C LYS A 61 -12.04 17.11 -7.26
N ASP A 62 -11.62 16.39 -6.22
CA ASP A 62 -10.67 16.86 -5.24
C ASP A 62 -9.23 16.56 -5.69
N PRO A 63 -8.41 17.60 -5.97
CA PRO A 63 -7.03 17.40 -6.39
C PRO A 63 -6.15 16.73 -5.33
N GLU A 64 -6.49 16.83 -4.04
CA GLU A 64 -5.73 16.15 -2.98
C GLU A 64 -5.99 14.65 -2.97
N VAL A 65 -7.25 14.24 -3.14
CA VAL A 65 -7.63 12.82 -3.28
C VAL A 65 -6.97 12.22 -4.52
N ALA A 66 -6.95 12.95 -5.63
CA ALA A 66 -6.30 12.49 -6.86
C ALA A 66 -4.80 12.28 -6.67
N ARG A 67 -4.11 13.21 -5.99
CA ARG A 67 -2.67 13.09 -5.68
C ARG A 67 -2.39 11.90 -4.76
N ALA A 68 -3.18 11.74 -3.70
CA ALA A 68 -3.04 10.64 -2.75
C ALA A 68 -3.22 9.28 -3.44
N ALA A 69 -4.23 9.15 -4.30
CA ALA A 69 -4.45 7.94 -5.10
C ALA A 69 -3.25 7.62 -6.01
N LEU A 70 -2.68 8.64 -6.68
CA LEU A 70 -1.50 8.46 -7.54
C LEU A 70 -0.24 8.09 -6.75
N GLN A 71 -0.01 8.69 -5.58
CA GLN A 71 1.09 8.32 -4.68
C GLN A 71 0.98 6.85 -4.23
N LEU A 72 -0.24 6.37 -3.98
CA LEU A 72 -0.49 4.99 -3.61
C LEU A 72 -0.10 4.03 -4.76
N ARG A 73 -0.40 4.42 -6.01
CA ARG A 73 -0.01 3.66 -7.21
C ARG A 73 1.50 3.65 -7.44
N GLU A 74 2.16 4.79 -7.29
CA GLU A 74 3.60 4.93 -7.54
C GLU A 74 4.43 3.97 -6.68
N ARG A 75 4.01 3.75 -5.43
CA ARG A 75 4.64 2.77 -4.54
C ARG A 75 4.51 1.31 -4.96
N LEU A 76 3.59 1.01 -5.88
CA LEU A 76 3.32 -0.34 -6.39
C LEU A 76 4.04 -0.63 -7.71
N GLU A 77 4.79 0.32 -8.25
CA GLU A 77 5.61 0.06 -9.43
C GLU A 77 6.78 -0.84 -9.02
N ALA A 78 6.65 -2.13 -9.36
CA ALA A 78 7.71 -3.10 -9.17
C ALA A 78 8.96 -2.63 -9.91
N ASP A 79 10.12 -2.66 -9.22
CA ASP A 79 11.38 -2.24 -9.79
C ASP A 79 11.69 -3.08 -11.06
N PRO A 80 11.79 -2.45 -12.25
CA PRO A 80 12.06 -3.17 -13.49
C PRO A 80 13.38 -3.94 -13.44
N LEU A 81 14.34 -3.53 -12.61
CA LEU A 81 15.58 -4.27 -12.38
C LEU A 81 15.33 -5.57 -11.62
N ALA A 82 14.49 -5.55 -10.58
CA ALA A 82 14.16 -6.74 -9.80
C ALA A 82 13.49 -7.81 -10.67
N VAL A 83 12.59 -7.40 -11.57
CA VAL A 83 11.95 -8.30 -12.54
C VAL A 83 12.99 -8.94 -13.46
N ARG A 84 13.94 -8.16 -14.00
CA ARG A 84 15.01 -8.68 -14.86
C ARG A 84 15.93 -9.65 -14.12
N LEU A 85 16.30 -9.36 -12.88
CA LEU A 85 17.12 -10.25 -12.05
C LEU A 85 16.38 -11.56 -11.74
N LEU A 86 15.09 -11.50 -11.42
CA LEU A 86 14.25 -12.69 -11.24
C LEU A 86 14.18 -13.55 -12.50
N LEU A 87 14.01 -12.93 -13.67
CA LEU A 87 14.04 -13.64 -14.95
C LEU A 87 15.41 -14.27 -15.21
N GLY A 88 16.49 -13.54 -14.95
CA GLY A 88 17.86 -14.08 -15.06
C GLY A 88 18.10 -15.27 -14.14
N ALA A 89 17.64 -15.18 -12.89
CA ALA A 89 17.71 -16.26 -11.91
C ALA A 89 16.89 -17.49 -12.36
N LEU A 90 15.69 -17.28 -12.92
CA LEU A 90 14.85 -18.34 -13.48
C LEU A 90 15.55 -19.03 -14.65
N VAL A 91 16.15 -18.29 -15.58
CA VAL A 91 16.92 -18.84 -16.71
C VAL A 91 18.10 -19.66 -16.19
N LEU A 92 18.87 -19.10 -15.26
CA LEU A 92 20.03 -19.78 -14.67
C LEU A 92 19.62 -21.09 -13.98
N LEU A 93 18.51 -21.07 -13.23
CA LEU A 93 17.95 -22.25 -12.58
C LEU A 93 17.58 -23.34 -13.61
N VAL A 94 16.92 -22.97 -14.69
CA VAL A 94 16.55 -23.93 -15.76
C VAL A 94 17.79 -24.52 -16.42
N VAL A 95 18.81 -23.69 -16.72
CA VAL A 95 20.08 -24.17 -17.29
C VAL A 95 20.78 -25.14 -16.35
N LEU A 96 20.95 -24.77 -15.07
CA LEU A 96 21.60 -25.61 -14.07
C LEU A 96 20.85 -26.93 -13.88
N THR A 97 19.53 -26.88 -13.80
CA THR A 97 18.68 -28.07 -13.61
C THR A 97 18.79 -28.99 -14.83
N SER A 98 18.69 -28.43 -16.04
CA SER A 98 18.79 -29.20 -17.28
C SER A 98 20.18 -29.82 -17.46
N TRP A 99 21.23 -29.05 -17.20
CA TRP A 99 22.60 -29.52 -17.24
C TRP A 99 22.85 -30.63 -16.22
N ALA A 100 22.41 -30.45 -14.96
CA ALA A 100 22.58 -31.47 -13.93
C ALA A 100 21.87 -32.77 -14.32
N TYR A 101 20.65 -32.68 -14.87
CA TYR A 101 19.90 -33.85 -15.30
C TYR A 101 20.58 -34.57 -16.49
N LEU A 102 21.06 -33.83 -17.49
CA LEU A 102 21.73 -34.41 -18.66
C LEU A 102 23.13 -34.95 -18.31
N ALA A 103 23.87 -34.30 -17.42
CA ALA A 103 25.22 -34.69 -17.04
C ALA A 103 25.25 -35.90 -16.10
N HIS A 104 24.19 -36.15 -15.33
CA HIS A 104 24.07 -37.30 -14.42
C HIS A 104 23.20 -38.44 -14.99
N GLN A 105 22.88 -38.40 -16.29
CA GLN A 105 22.26 -39.53 -17.01
C GLN A 105 23.29 -40.56 -17.53
N HIS A 106 24.44 -40.66 -16.86
CA HIS A 106 25.47 -41.69 -17.04
C HIS A 106 25.69 -42.41 -15.72
#